data_AF-A0A819CGK1-F1
#
_entry.id   AF-A0A819CGK1-F1
#
_cell.length_a   1.000
_cell.length_b   1.000
_cell.length_c   1.000
_cell.angle_alpha   90.00
_cell.angle_beta   90.00
_cell.angle_gamma   90.00
#
_symmetry.space_group_name_H-M   'P 1'
#
loop_
_entity.id
_entity.type
_entity.pdbx_description
1 polymer ?
#
loop_
_entity_poly.entity_id
_entity_poly.type
_entity_poly.pdbx_seq_one_letter_code
_entity_poly.pdbx_strand_id
1 'polypeptide(L)'
;IGNLDDLYNYIDLLNLWLFDKLSQQYPKMNLELLKGIQFQMLKSDDNCSNRIPAHAIRFAPLEHLLDVIDGSEIQTFSDNMQRYSDILLATMTARARLSSSVAKYENLVSIPMPNWAGIGAIRYIPNDININEQSNVSSYDINTIQAELARKLQANDSAFSLGGGTNEHDSMFYLRLGMIRKCDDLDVLLQKISDNGKETETSLKYVEDMAEKIKVGIEKVQKDLQNENQQILAQEGLLRQLPVISNIMSWWSPSPTTSPLAMKGRSFDLNSGRIESTEDTYVYRMQIDKQSPHALTHNDGETVTLSTSTDLATNSTDNIAEQQQTQ
;
A
#
# COMPACT_ATOMS: atom_id res chain seq x y z
N ILE A 1 -30.01 -4.28 4.03
CA ILE A 1 -29.87 -3.99 5.48
C ILE A 1 -30.81 -4.96 6.19
N GLY A 2 -30.26 -5.83 7.05
CA GLY A 2 -30.91 -7.07 7.47
C GLY A 2 -31.87 -6.94 8.66
N ASN A 3 -31.75 -5.89 9.47
CA ASN A 3 -32.65 -5.58 10.58
C ASN A 3 -32.89 -4.05 10.65
N LEU A 4 -34.02 -3.66 11.22
CA LEU A 4 -34.44 -2.29 11.48
C LEU A 4 -33.44 -1.57 12.41
N ASP A 5 -32.91 -2.26 13.43
CA ASP A 5 -31.92 -1.72 14.36
C ASP A 5 -30.60 -1.29 13.67
N ASP A 6 -30.13 -2.11 12.72
CA ASP A 6 -28.94 -1.79 11.91
C ASP A 6 -29.15 -0.57 11.02
N LEU A 7 -30.38 -0.40 10.50
CA LEU A 7 -30.74 0.77 9.70
C LEU A 7 -30.70 2.04 10.56
N TYR A 8 -31.22 1.98 11.78
CA TYR A 8 -31.21 3.14 12.68
C TYR A 8 -29.82 3.54 13.09
N ASN A 9 -29.01 2.58 13.52
CA ASN A 9 -27.62 2.83 13.87
C ASN A 9 -26.85 3.40 12.66
N TYR A 10 -27.10 2.87 11.47
CA TYR A 10 -26.50 3.43 10.25
C TYR A 10 -26.92 4.88 9.98
N ILE A 11 -28.21 5.22 10.07
CA ILE A 11 -28.70 6.60 9.90
C ILE A 11 -28.07 7.51 10.96
N ASP A 12 -27.99 7.05 12.20
CA ASP A 12 -27.40 7.81 13.31
C ASP A 12 -25.91 8.09 13.06
N LEU A 13 -25.17 7.11 12.55
CA LEU A 13 -23.78 7.28 12.12
C LEU A 13 -23.62 8.30 10.98
N LEU A 14 -24.58 8.36 10.05
CA LEU A 14 -24.58 9.40 9.01
C LEU A 14 -24.85 10.80 9.59
N ASN A 15 -25.75 10.92 10.57
CA ASN A 15 -26.01 12.18 11.25
C ASN A 15 -24.78 12.67 12.02
N LEU A 16 -24.08 11.75 12.71
CA LEU A 16 -22.83 12.05 13.40
C LEU A 16 -21.73 12.50 12.43
N TRP A 17 -21.60 11.82 11.28
CA TRP A 17 -20.64 12.23 10.25
C TRP A 17 -20.98 13.61 9.68
N LEU A 18 -22.25 13.88 9.40
CA LEU A 18 -22.70 15.18 8.88
C LEU A 18 -22.41 16.29 9.88
N PHE A 19 -22.71 16.06 11.16
CA PHE A 19 -22.39 17.00 12.23
C PHE A 19 -20.89 17.29 12.31
N ASP A 20 -20.04 16.26 12.28
CA ASP A 20 -18.59 16.40 12.32
C ASP A 20 -18.09 17.26 11.14
N LYS A 21 -18.58 17.03 9.92
CA LYS A 21 -18.18 17.81 8.75
C LYS A 21 -18.63 19.27 8.81
N LEU A 22 -19.89 19.51 9.18
CA LEU A 22 -20.42 20.86 9.23
C LEU A 22 -19.83 21.67 10.38
N SER A 23 -19.67 21.07 11.57
CA SER A 23 -19.11 21.77 12.73
C SER A 23 -17.63 22.12 12.54
N GLN A 24 -16.85 21.26 11.90
CA GLN A 24 -15.46 21.56 11.53
C GLN A 24 -15.36 22.70 10.50
N GLN A 25 -16.25 22.72 9.50
CA GLN A 25 -16.19 23.72 8.42
C GLN A 25 -16.83 25.06 8.81
N TYR A 26 -17.86 25.04 9.65
CA TYR A 26 -18.66 26.20 10.02
C TYR A 26 -18.76 26.36 11.54
N PRO A 27 -17.63 26.54 12.26
CA PRO A 27 -17.64 26.69 13.71
C PRO A 27 -18.45 27.92 14.17
N LYS A 28 -18.52 28.96 13.33
CA LYS A 28 -19.31 30.17 13.60
C LYS A 28 -20.81 29.89 13.68
N MET A 29 -21.33 28.90 12.95
CA MET A 29 -22.77 28.59 12.89
C MET A 29 -23.30 28.00 14.20
N ASN A 30 -22.42 27.71 15.16
CA ASN A 30 -22.71 27.17 16.48
C ASN A 30 -23.70 25.99 16.43
N LEU A 31 -23.38 25.00 15.61
CA LEU A 31 -24.19 23.79 15.47
C LEU A 31 -24.10 22.97 16.75
N GLU A 32 -25.25 22.52 17.26
CA GLU A 32 -25.31 21.67 18.45
C GLU A 32 -25.70 20.24 18.06
N LEU A 33 -25.04 19.26 18.68
CA LEU A 33 -25.42 17.86 18.57
C LEU A 33 -26.40 17.51 19.69
N LEU A 34 -27.67 17.40 19.34
CA LEU A 34 -28.69 16.92 20.27
C LEU A 34 -28.64 15.40 20.32
N LYS A 35 -28.39 14.84 21.51
CA LYS A 35 -28.25 13.40 21.72
C LYS A 35 -29.55 12.80 22.22
N GLY A 36 -29.90 11.61 21.73
CA GLY A 36 -31.00 10.81 22.27
C GLY A 36 -32.39 11.41 22.01
N ILE A 37 -32.55 12.17 20.93
CA ILE A 37 -33.88 12.65 20.52
C ILE A 37 -34.69 11.46 20.06
N GLN A 38 -35.91 11.38 20.56
CA GLN A 38 -36.86 10.34 20.22
C GLN A 38 -37.57 10.72 18.93
N PHE A 39 -37.12 10.19 17.79
CA PHE A 39 -37.82 10.37 16.52
C PHE A 39 -38.86 9.28 16.31
N GLN A 40 -40.04 9.69 15.86
CA GLN A 40 -41.08 8.77 15.38
C GLN A 40 -41.02 8.76 13.85
N MET A 41 -40.67 7.62 13.27
CA MET A 41 -40.67 7.48 11.81
C MET A 41 -42.10 7.22 11.30
N LEU A 42 -42.48 7.93 10.25
CA LEU A 42 -43.74 7.74 9.50
C LEU A 42 -43.66 6.45 8.66
N LYS A 43 -43.74 5.28 9.29
CA LYS A 43 -44.17 4.05 8.59
C LYS A 43 -45.17 3.27 9.44
N SER A 44 -46.43 3.59 9.17
CA SER A 44 -47.58 2.69 8.99
C SER A 44 -47.79 1.52 9.95
N ASP A 45 -47.65 1.73 11.25
CA ASP A 45 -48.48 1.02 12.23
C ASP A 45 -48.64 1.94 13.44
N ASP A 46 -49.89 2.19 13.85
CA ASP A 46 -50.32 3.13 14.91
C ASP A 46 -49.81 2.78 16.33
N ASN A 47 -48.84 1.88 16.45
CA ASN A 47 -48.20 1.56 17.72
C ASN A 47 -47.06 2.56 18.01
N CYS A 48 -47.36 3.48 18.92
CA CYS A 48 -46.50 4.54 19.49
C CYS A 48 -45.17 4.07 20.15
N SER A 49 -44.76 2.80 19.94
CA SER A 49 -43.63 2.17 20.64
C SER A 49 -42.29 2.22 19.91
N ASN A 50 -42.23 2.55 18.62
CA ASN A 50 -40.95 2.67 17.89
C ASN A 50 -40.41 4.12 17.94
N ARG A 51 -40.17 4.62 19.15
CA ARG A 51 -39.36 5.82 19.36
C ARG A 51 -37.93 5.38 19.58
N ILE A 52 -37.03 5.91 18.76
CA ILE A 52 -35.64 5.46 18.76
C ILE A 52 -34.76 6.66 19.03
N PRO A 53 -33.82 6.56 19.98
CA PRO A 53 -32.87 7.62 20.24
C PRO A 53 -31.99 7.78 19.00
N ALA A 54 -31.99 8.97 18.43
CA ALA A 54 -31.04 9.36 17.39
C ALA A 54 -30.43 10.72 17.72
N HIS A 55 -29.27 10.96 17.14
CA HIS A 55 -28.61 12.24 17.14
C HIS A 55 -29.24 13.15 16.07
N ALA A 56 -29.46 14.41 16.42
CA ALA A 56 -29.86 15.42 15.47
C ALA A 56 -28.97 16.63 15.55
N ILE A 57 -28.86 17.32 14.41
CA ILE A 57 -28.14 18.57 14.30
C ILE A 57 -29.15 19.68 14.57
N ARG A 58 -28.85 20.51 15.56
CA ARG A 58 -29.62 21.73 15.84
C ARG A 58 -28.86 22.93 15.32
N PHE A 59 -29.55 23.72 14.52
CA PHE A 59 -29.10 25.03 14.07
C PHE A 59 -30.08 26.07 14.61
N ALA A 60 -29.62 26.87 15.58
CA ALA A 60 -30.44 27.87 16.27
C ALA A 60 -29.78 29.27 16.17
N PRO A 61 -29.73 29.86 14.96
CA PRO A 61 -28.99 31.10 14.71
C PRO A 61 -29.46 32.28 15.55
N LEU A 62 -30.74 32.32 15.92
CA LEU A 62 -31.34 33.39 16.72
C LEU A 62 -31.03 33.29 18.21
N GLU A 63 -30.72 32.10 18.72
CA GLU A 63 -30.42 31.90 20.16
C GLU A 63 -28.97 32.28 20.50
N HIS A 64 -28.09 32.23 19.52
CA HIS A 64 -26.66 32.46 19.69
C HIS A 64 -26.19 33.83 19.21
N LEU A 65 -27.14 34.75 18.93
CA LEU A 65 -26.88 36.14 18.51
C LEU A 65 -25.71 36.22 17.52
N LEU A 66 -25.93 35.66 16.33
CA LEU A 66 -24.94 35.63 15.24
C LEU A 66 -24.73 37.03 14.62
N ASP A 67 -24.30 38.01 15.41
CA ASP A 67 -23.95 39.37 14.96
C ASP A 67 -22.66 39.39 14.11
N VAL A 68 -22.09 38.21 13.82
CA VAL A 68 -20.78 38.00 13.18
C VAL A 68 -20.90 37.19 11.88
N ILE A 69 -22.11 36.76 11.48
CA ILE A 69 -22.30 35.94 10.27
C ILE A 69 -22.92 36.75 9.14
N ASP A 70 -22.21 36.79 8.01
CA ASP A 70 -22.67 37.46 6.80
C ASP A 70 -23.67 36.59 6.01
N GLY A 71 -24.57 37.23 5.27
CA GLY A 71 -25.54 36.51 4.41
C GLY A 71 -24.88 35.59 3.37
N SER A 72 -23.67 35.92 2.91
CA SER A 72 -22.87 35.07 2.01
C SER A 72 -22.38 33.78 2.69
N GLU A 73 -22.04 33.85 3.99
CA GLU A 73 -21.64 32.68 4.78
C GLU A 73 -22.84 31.74 5.01
N ILE A 74 -24.03 32.29 5.27
CA ILE A 74 -25.28 31.51 5.39
C ILE A 74 -25.61 30.82 4.06
N GLN A 75 -25.48 31.54 2.94
CA GLN A 75 -25.72 30.93 1.62
C GLN A 75 -24.73 29.80 1.34
N THR A 76 -23.44 30.02 1.62
CA THR A 76 -22.40 29.00 1.45
C THR A 76 -22.64 27.77 2.34
N PHE A 77 -23.10 27.99 3.57
CA PHE A 77 -23.53 26.93 4.48
C PHE A 77 -24.72 26.15 3.91
N SER A 78 -25.75 26.85 3.43
CA SER A 78 -26.93 26.23 2.80
C SER A 78 -26.57 25.39 1.58
N ASP A 79 -25.71 25.92 0.70
CA ASP A 79 -25.28 25.21 -0.51
C ASP A 79 -24.49 23.93 -0.16
N ASN A 80 -23.62 24.00 0.86
CA ASN A 80 -22.89 22.83 1.33
C ASN A 80 -23.76 21.84 2.11
N MET A 81 -24.76 22.30 2.86
CA MET A 81 -25.78 21.44 3.48
C MET A 81 -26.52 20.60 2.44
N GLN A 82 -26.92 21.23 1.33
CA GLN A 82 -27.53 20.53 0.20
C GLN A 82 -26.55 19.51 -0.41
N ARG A 83 -25.31 19.92 -0.67
CA ARG A 83 -24.27 19.04 -1.21
C ARG A 83 -24.01 17.82 -0.32
N TYR A 84 -23.94 17.99 1.00
CA TYR A 84 -23.75 16.87 1.92
C TYR A 84 -24.98 15.97 1.96
N SER A 85 -26.17 16.53 1.87
CA SER A 85 -27.42 15.74 1.77
C SER A 85 -27.43 14.88 0.51
N ASP A 86 -26.95 15.41 -0.62
CA ASP A 86 -26.80 14.64 -1.86
C ASP A 86 -25.76 13.51 -1.72
N ILE A 87 -24.63 13.76 -1.04
CA ILE A 87 -23.62 12.74 -0.72
C ILE A 87 -24.20 11.64 0.17
N LEU A 88 -24.98 12.00 1.19
CA LEU A 88 -25.63 11.03 2.07
C LEU A 88 -26.62 10.17 1.29
N LEU A 89 -27.47 10.78 0.46
CA LEU A 89 -28.43 10.07 -0.38
C LEU A 89 -27.73 9.11 -1.36
N ALA A 90 -26.65 9.57 -2.01
CA ALA A 90 -25.85 8.75 -2.91
C ALA A 90 -25.21 7.56 -2.19
N THR A 91 -24.64 7.81 -1.01
CA THR A 91 -24.02 6.78 -0.17
C THR A 91 -25.03 5.75 0.32
N MET A 92 -26.21 6.17 0.77
CA MET A 92 -27.29 5.28 1.19
C MET A 92 -27.79 4.40 0.03
N THR A 93 -27.96 5.01 -1.15
CA THR A 93 -28.38 4.30 -2.37
C THR A 93 -27.33 3.25 -2.77
N ALA A 94 -26.05 3.61 -2.73
CA ALA A 94 -24.98 2.67 -3.03
C ALA A 94 -24.86 1.55 -2.00
N ARG A 95 -25.01 1.85 -0.70
CA ARG A 95 -25.03 0.81 0.34
C ARG A 95 -26.14 -0.21 0.13
N ALA A 96 -27.33 0.24 -0.25
CA ALA A 96 -28.45 -0.64 -0.56
C ALA A 96 -28.16 -1.56 -1.77
N ARG A 97 -27.35 -1.09 -2.73
CA ARG A 97 -26.97 -1.81 -3.94
C ARG A 97 -25.63 -2.55 -3.84
N LEU A 98 -24.89 -2.41 -2.75
CA LEU A 98 -23.52 -2.92 -2.63
C LEU A 98 -23.48 -4.43 -2.88
N SER A 99 -24.26 -5.21 -2.14
CA SER A 99 -24.21 -6.66 -2.21
C SER A 99 -24.58 -7.21 -3.60
N SER A 100 -25.59 -6.62 -4.26
CA SER A 100 -25.98 -7.02 -5.62
C SER A 100 -24.97 -6.58 -6.68
N SER A 101 -24.28 -5.46 -6.47
CA SER A 101 -23.26 -4.97 -7.40
C SER A 101 -21.95 -5.74 -7.26
N VAL A 102 -21.57 -6.10 -6.03
CA VAL A 102 -20.40 -6.94 -5.74
C VAL A 102 -20.55 -8.35 -6.30
N ALA A 103 -21.76 -8.92 -6.29
CA ALA A 103 -22.04 -10.26 -6.83
C ALA A 103 -21.72 -10.43 -8.33
N LYS A 104 -21.49 -9.33 -9.07
CA LYS A 104 -21.05 -9.36 -10.47
C LYS A 104 -19.56 -9.73 -10.62
N TYR A 105 -18.79 -9.68 -9.53
CA TYR A 105 -17.34 -9.88 -9.52
C TYR A 105 -17.02 -11.18 -8.76
N GLU A 106 -16.24 -12.06 -9.39
CA GLU A 106 -15.85 -13.36 -8.80
C GLU A 106 -14.82 -13.20 -7.67
N ASN A 107 -14.01 -12.15 -7.74
CA ASN A 107 -12.91 -11.88 -6.82
C ASN A 107 -13.27 -10.91 -5.69
N LEU A 108 -14.55 -10.53 -5.53
CA LEU A 108 -14.99 -9.60 -4.48
C LEU A 108 -16.11 -10.21 -3.64
N VAL A 109 -16.00 -10.02 -2.32
CA VAL A 109 -17.01 -10.45 -1.35
C VAL A 109 -17.45 -9.26 -0.51
N SER A 110 -18.75 -9.04 -0.39
CA SER A 110 -19.31 -7.99 0.46
C SER A 110 -19.29 -8.43 1.92
N ILE A 111 -18.78 -7.57 2.81
CA ILE A 111 -18.73 -7.81 4.25
C ILE A 111 -19.77 -6.93 4.96
N PRO A 112 -20.71 -7.51 5.74
CA PRO A 112 -21.67 -6.73 6.52
C PRO A 112 -20.97 -5.86 7.56
N MET A 113 -21.27 -4.55 7.57
CA MET A 113 -20.74 -3.60 8.56
C MET A 113 -21.84 -2.68 9.08
N PRO A 114 -22.56 -3.04 10.16
CA PRO A 114 -23.58 -2.17 10.73
C PRO A 114 -23.00 -0.87 11.29
N ASN A 115 -21.80 -0.92 11.88
CA ASN A 115 -21.15 0.21 12.56
C ASN A 115 -20.23 1.04 11.65
N TRP A 116 -20.68 1.42 10.45
CA TRP A 116 -19.86 2.19 9.50
C TRP A 116 -20.65 3.26 8.76
N ALA A 117 -20.20 4.52 8.87
CA ALA A 117 -20.76 5.70 8.20
C ALA A 117 -20.28 5.80 6.72
N GLY A 118 -20.61 4.79 5.90
CA GLY A 118 -20.21 4.74 4.49
C GLY A 118 -20.98 3.68 3.72
N ILE A 119 -20.49 3.33 2.52
CA ILE A 119 -21.13 2.32 1.67
C ILE A 119 -21.09 0.94 2.36
N GLY A 120 -19.97 0.55 2.95
CA GLY A 120 -19.80 -0.77 3.57
C GLY A 120 -18.36 -1.25 3.51
N ALA A 121 -18.17 -2.58 3.48
CA ALA A 121 -16.85 -3.18 3.35
C ALA A 121 -16.85 -4.30 2.31
N ILE A 122 -15.69 -4.53 1.71
CA ILE A 122 -15.47 -5.59 0.73
C ILE A 122 -14.14 -6.30 0.99
N ARG A 123 -14.05 -7.56 0.59
CA ARG A 123 -12.83 -8.36 0.62
C ARG A 123 -12.48 -8.79 -0.80
N TYR A 124 -11.22 -8.57 -1.18
CA TYR A 124 -10.67 -9.16 -2.40
C TYR A 124 -10.26 -10.60 -2.12
N ILE A 125 -10.69 -11.52 -2.98
CA ILE A 125 -10.37 -12.94 -2.91
C ILE A 125 -9.61 -13.32 -4.19
N PRO A 126 -8.34 -13.71 -4.09
CA PRO A 126 -7.57 -14.23 -5.22
C PRO A 126 -8.23 -15.49 -5.79
N ASN A 127 -8.17 -15.66 -7.11
CA ASN A 127 -8.83 -16.79 -7.80
C ASN A 127 -8.27 -18.16 -7.40
N ASP A 128 -7.01 -18.20 -6.96
CA ASP A 128 -6.32 -19.44 -6.58
C ASP A 128 -6.68 -19.92 -5.17
N ILE A 129 -7.40 -19.10 -4.39
CA ILE A 129 -7.73 -19.38 -3.00
C ILE A 129 -9.19 -19.84 -2.89
N ASN A 130 -9.40 -21.08 -2.47
CA ASN A 130 -10.72 -21.55 -2.07
C ASN A 130 -11.01 -21.14 -0.62
N ILE A 131 -11.90 -20.18 -0.44
CA ILE A 131 -12.29 -19.64 0.87
C ILE A 131 -12.90 -20.70 1.81
N ASN A 132 -13.40 -21.82 1.26
CA ASN A 132 -13.94 -22.94 2.04
C ASN A 132 -12.85 -23.83 2.64
N GLU A 133 -11.62 -23.73 2.13
CA GLU A 133 -10.44 -24.37 2.72
C GLU A 133 -9.82 -23.37 3.70
N GLN A 134 -10.31 -23.40 4.95
CA GLN A 134 -9.77 -22.61 6.08
C GLN A 134 -8.34 -23.07 6.43
N SER A 135 -7.37 -22.71 5.60
CA SER A 135 -5.95 -22.83 5.92
C SER A 135 -5.47 -21.51 6.53
N ASN A 136 -4.58 -21.58 7.51
CA ASN A 136 -3.95 -20.37 8.08
C ASN A 136 -3.11 -19.61 7.03
N VAL A 137 -2.65 -20.32 5.99
CA VAL A 137 -1.85 -19.77 4.89
C VAL A 137 -2.70 -18.84 4.01
N SER A 138 -3.91 -19.28 3.62
CA SER A 138 -4.80 -18.44 2.79
C SER A 138 -5.20 -17.13 3.47
N SER A 139 -5.31 -17.12 4.81
CA SER A 139 -5.62 -15.91 5.57
C SER A 139 -4.46 -14.91 5.58
N TYR A 140 -3.22 -15.38 5.62
CA TYR A 140 -2.04 -14.51 5.56
C TYR A 140 -1.90 -13.84 4.19
N ASP A 141 -2.07 -14.60 3.10
CA ASP A 141 -1.95 -14.09 1.74
C ASP A 141 -3.05 -13.06 1.45
N ILE A 142 -4.31 -13.37 1.83
CA ILE A 142 -5.43 -12.43 1.71
C ILE A 142 -5.14 -11.15 2.50
N ASN A 143 -4.61 -11.26 3.72
CA ASN A 143 -4.29 -10.09 4.55
C ASN A 143 -3.19 -9.22 3.94
N THR A 144 -2.17 -9.84 3.36
CA THR A 144 -1.08 -9.16 2.69
C THR A 144 -1.57 -8.42 1.45
N ILE A 145 -2.35 -9.10 0.60
CA ILE A 145 -2.98 -8.49 -0.58
C ILE A 145 -3.90 -7.34 -0.17
N GLN A 146 -4.72 -7.52 0.86
CA GLN A 146 -5.63 -6.47 1.30
C GLN A 146 -4.97 -5.27 1.95
N ALA A 147 -3.91 -5.47 2.72
CA ALA A 147 -3.13 -4.38 3.26
C ALA A 147 -2.52 -3.53 2.13
N GLU A 148 -1.94 -4.19 1.14
CA GLU A 148 -1.30 -3.52 0.01
C GLU A 148 -2.32 -2.85 -0.93
N LEU A 149 -3.45 -3.50 -1.20
CA LEU A 149 -4.55 -2.91 -1.96
C LEU A 149 -5.11 -1.68 -1.25
N ALA A 150 -5.34 -1.76 0.06
CA ALA A 150 -5.82 -0.62 0.85
C ALA A 150 -4.82 0.53 0.81
N ARG A 151 -3.52 0.25 0.95
CA ARG A 151 -2.45 1.27 0.84
C ARG A 151 -2.47 1.97 -0.51
N LYS A 152 -2.56 1.20 -1.61
CA LYS A 152 -2.58 1.72 -2.98
C LYS A 152 -3.82 2.57 -3.27
N LEU A 153 -4.99 2.14 -2.80
CA LEU A 153 -6.23 2.88 -2.97
C LEU A 153 -6.27 4.14 -2.10
N GLN A 154 -5.83 4.04 -0.85
CA GLN A 154 -5.82 5.15 0.12
C GLN A 154 -4.86 6.28 -0.30
N ALA A 155 -3.75 5.95 -0.97
CA ALA A 155 -2.84 6.95 -1.52
C ALA A 155 -3.52 7.90 -2.52
N ASN A 156 -4.56 7.43 -3.21
CA ASN A 156 -5.30 8.22 -4.21
C ASN A 156 -6.62 8.78 -3.68
N ASP A 157 -7.23 8.15 -2.68
CA ASP A 157 -8.56 8.50 -2.19
C ASP A 157 -8.72 8.11 -0.71
N SER A 158 -8.97 9.11 0.15
CA SER A 158 -9.14 8.93 1.58
C SER A 158 -10.44 8.23 1.97
N ALA A 159 -11.35 7.99 1.02
CA ALA A 159 -12.56 7.19 1.26
C ALA A 159 -12.26 5.71 1.53
N PHE A 160 -11.03 5.24 1.28
CA PHE A 160 -10.61 3.87 1.56
C PHE A 160 -9.87 3.76 2.90
N SER A 161 -10.16 2.70 3.64
CA SER A 161 -9.39 2.34 4.82
C SER A 161 -9.37 0.82 5.04
N LEU A 162 -8.31 0.32 5.66
CA LEU A 162 -8.18 -1.08 6.03
C LEU A 162 -8.98 -1.35 7.31
N GLY A 163 -9.72 -2.46 7.34
CA GLY A 163 -10.35 -3.01 8.53
C GLY A 163 -9.77 -4.37 8.89
N GLY A 164 -9.64 -4.62 10.19
CA GLY A 164 -9.26 -5.93 10.73
C GLY A 164 -10.44 -6.89 10.81
N GLY A 165 -10.15 -8.17 11.07
CA GLY A 165 -11.09 -9.28 11.16
C GLY A 165 -12.46 -8.96 11.78
N THR A 166 -13.52 -9.54 11.24
CA THR A 166 -14.90 -9.21 11.63
C THR A 166 -15.28 -9.75 13.00
N ASN A 167 -14.80 -10.96 13.32
CA ASN A 167 -15.12 -11.72 14.53
C ASN A 167 -13.87 -12.52 14.97
N GLU A 168 -13.92 -13.15 16.15
CA GLU A 168 -12.84 -14.01 16.66
C GLU A 168 -12.48 -15.19 15.72
N HIS A 169 -13.41 -15.59 14.85
CA HIS A 169 -13.24 -16.68 13.89
C HIS A 169 -12.85 -16.21 12.47
N ASP A 170 -12.85 -14.90 12.21
CA ASP A 170 -12.49 -14.33 10.91
C ASP A 170 -11.39 -13.29 11.11
N SER A 171 -10.13 -13.74 10.97
CA SER A 171 -8.95 -12.88 11.08
C SER A 171 -8.61 -12.14 9.77
N MET A 172 -9.43 -12.32 8.72
CA MET A 172 -9.12 -11.76 7.40
C MET A 172 -9.52 -10.28 7.31
N PHE A 173 -8.59 -9.47 6.81
CA PHE A 173 -8.78 -8.06 6.56
C PHE A 173 -9.83 -7.82 5.49
N TYR A 174 -10.39 -6.61 5.52
CA TYR A 174 -11.31 -6.12 4.52
C TYR A 174 -11.05 -4.64 4.25
N LEU A 175 -11.52 -4.17 3.10
CA LEU A 175 -11.45 -2.79 2.68
C LEU A 175 -12.76 -2.10 3.04
N ARG A 176 -12.70 -1.05 3.86
CA ARG A 176 -13.84 -0.18 4.15
C ARG A 176 -14.00 0.85 3.05
N LEU A 177 -15.24 1.02 2.61
CA LEU A 177 -15.66 1.96 1.58
C LEU A 177 -16.41 3.12 2.25
N GLY A 178 -15.83 4.31 2.16
CA GLY A 178 -16.38 5.55 2.68
C GLY A 178 -17.60 6.03 1.90
N MET A 179 -17.78 7.35 1.86
CA MET A 179 -18.91 7.99 1.20
C MET A 179 -18.64 8.20 -0.29
N ILE A 180 -19.71 8.23 -1.09
CA ILE A 180 -19.62 8.58 -2.53
C ILE A 180 -20.45 9.80 -2.84
N ARG A 181 -20.05 10.49 -3.91
CA ARG A 181 -20.65 11.75 -4.33
C ARG A 181 -21.85 11.55 -5.24
N LYS A 182 -21.86 10.51 -6.07
CA LYS A 182 -22.94 10.21 -7.01
C LYS A 182 -23.35 8.76 -6.90
N CYS A 183 -24.64 8.48 -7.03
CA CYS A 183 -25.20 7.13 -6.95
C CYS A 183 -24.56 6.15 -7.96
N ASP A 184 -24.19 6.65 -9.13
CA ASP A 184 -23.66 5.84 -10.24
C ASP A 184 -22.17 5.54 -10.12
N ASP A 185 -21.47 6.18 -9.16
CA ASP A 185 -20.03 5.96 -8.95
C ASP A 185 -19.72 4.58 -8.35
N LEU A 186 -20.72 3.85 -7.83
CA LEU A 186 -20.51 2.55 -7.17
C LEU A 186 -19.93 1.50 -8.13
N ASP A 187 -20.47 1.37 -9.34
CA ASP A 187 -19.98 0.34 -10.28
C ASP A 187 -18.55 0.66 -10.73
N VAL A 188 -18.23 1.94 -10.97
CA VAL A 188 -16.88 2.42 -11.30
C VAL A 188 -15.90 2.16 -10.15
N LEU A 189 -16.35 2.40 -8.91
CA LEU A 189 -15.59 2.14 -7.70
C LEU A 189 -15.24 0.66 -7.57
N LEU A 190 -16.21 -0.23 -7.74
CA LEU A 190 -16.00 -1.68 -7.65
C LEU A 190 -15.07 -2.20 -8.75
N GLN A 191 -15.22 -1.70 -9.98
CA GLN A 191 -14.31 -2.02 -11.08
C GLN A 191 -12.88 -1.62 -10.75
N LYS A 192 -12.67 -0.39 -10.27
CA LYS A 192 -11.35 0.11 -9.84
C LYS A 192 -10.73 -0.80 -8.78
N ILE A 193 -11.52 -1.25 -7.80
CA ILE A 193 -11.03 -2.12 -6.72
C ILE A 193 -10.67 -3.51 -7.27
N SER A 194 -11.51 -4.09 -8.15
CA SER A 194 -11.23 -5.37 -8.78
C SER A 194 -9.93 -5.32 -9.60
N ASP A 195 -9.74 -4.28 -10.42
CA ASP A 195 -8.55 -4.12 -11.26
C ASP A 195 -7.29 -3.90 -10.42
N ASN A 196 -7.35 -3.03 -9.41
CA ASN A 196 -6.22 -2.80 -8.50
C ASN A 196 -5.90 -4.05 -7.70
N GLY A 197 -6.91 -4.82 -7.27
CA GLY A 197 -6.70 -6.07 -6.55
C GLY A 197 -5.98 -7.12 -7.39
N LYS A 198 -6.35 -7.29 -8.67
CA LYS A 198 -5.67 -8.19 -9.61
C LYS A 198 -4.23 -7.75 -9.87
N GLU A 199 -4.00 -6.45 -10.02
CA GLU A 199 -2.67 -5.90 -10.21
C GLU A 199 -1.80 -6.10 -8.97
N THR A 200 -2.34 -5.87 -7.77
CA THR A 200 -1.67 -6.13 -6.49
C THR A 200 -1.34 -7.61 -6.31
N GLU A 201 -2.29 -8.49 -6.60
CA GLU A 201 -2.08 -9.94 -6.57
C GLU A 201 -0.94 -10.37 -7.51
N THR A 202 -0.94 -9.88 -8.75
CA THR A 202 0.09 -10.20 -9.75
C THR A 202 1.46 -9.66 -9.33
N SER A 203 1.50 -8.46 -8.76
CA SER A 203 2.74 -7.83 -8.29
C SER A 203 3.36 -8.60 -7.13
N LEU A 204 2.53 -9.07 -6.18
CA LEU A 204 3.01 -9.86 -5.05
C LEU A 204 3.53 -11.23 -5.49
N LYS A 205 2.80 -11.92 -6.38
CA LYS A 205 3.27 -13.19 -6.98
C LYS A 205 4.60 -13.03 -7.71
N TYR A 206 4.76 -11.95 -8.49
CA TYR A 206 6.02 -11.67 -9.19
C TYR A 206 7.21 -11.48 -8.24
N VAL A 207 6.99 -10.85 -7.08
CA VAL A 207 8.02 -10.69 -6.05
C VAL A 207 8.39 -12.03 -5.42
N GLU A 208 7.42 -12.89 -5.14
CA GLU A 208 7.65 -14.25 -4.63
C GLU A 208 8.44 -15.11 -5.62
N ASP A 209 8.06 -15.11 -6.89
CA ASP A 209 8.76 -15.81 -7.97
C ASP A 209 10.22 -15.34 -8.13
N MET A 210 10.44 -14.03 -8.04
CA MET A 210 11.80 -13.46 -8.08
C MET A 210 12.62 -13.89 -6.87
N ALA A 211 12.04 -13.86 -5.67
CA ALA A 211 12.71 -14.30 -4.45
C ALA A 211 13.12 -15.77 -4.52
N GLU A 212 12.26 -16.63 -5.06
CA GLU A 212 12.58 -18.04 -5.29
C GLU A 212 13.73 -18.21 -6.28
N LYS A 213 13.69 -17.53 -7.43
CA LYS A 213 14.76 -17.57 -8.43
C LYS A 213 16.10 -17.11 -7.86
N ILE A 214 16.11 -16.05 -7.04
CA ILE A 214 17.33 -15.57 -6.37
C ILE A 214 17.85 -16.63 -5.39
N LYS A 215 17.00 -17.23 -4.58
CA LYS A 215 17.39 -18.28 -3.63
C LYS A 215 18.03 -19.47 -4.34
N VAL A 216 17.38 -19.98 -5.40
CA VAL A 216 17.91 -21.09 -6.21
C VAL A 216 19.22 -20.69 -6.91
N GLY A 217 19.32 -19.45 -7.38
CA GLY A 217 20.54 -18.89 -7.94
C GLY A 217 21.70 -18.92 -6.94
N ILE A 218 21.48 -18.48 -5.70
CA ILE A 218 22.48 -18.47 -4.62
C ILE A 218 22.90 -19.90 -4.25
N GLU A 219 21.94 -20.82 -4.06
CA GLU A 219 22.23 -22.22 -3.72
C GLU A 219 23.06 -22.90 -4.81
N LYS A 220 22.74 -22.64 -6.08
CA LYS A 220 23.49 -23.17 -7.22
C LYS A 220 24.90 -22.59 -7.26
N VAL A 221 25.07 -21.28 -7.07
CA VAL A 221 26.39 -20.64 -6.98
C VAL A 221 27.22 -21.25 -5.85
N GLN A 222 26.63 -21.45 -4.67
CA GLN A 222 27.32 -22.04 -3.53
C GLN A 222 27.74 -23.49 -3.81
N LYS A 223 26.87 -24.29 -4.43
CA LYS A 223 27.17 -25.68 -4.79
C LYS A 223 28.28 -25.77 -5.84
N ASP A 224 28.21 -24.95 -6.88
CA ASP A 224 29.24 -24.91 -7.91
C ASP A 224 30.59 -24.46 -7.34
N LEU A 225 30.59 -23.47 -6.44
CA LEU A 225 31.79 -23.00 -5.75
C LEU A 225 32.41 -24.08 -4.85
N GLN A 226 31.59 -24.88 -4.16
CA GLN A 226 32.07 -26.03 -3.39
C GLN A 226 32.68 -27.11 -4.30
N ASN A 227 32.03 -27.42 -5.42
CA ASN A 227 32.54 -28.41 -6.37
C ASN A 227 33.86 -27.97 -7.00
N GLU A 228 33.99 -26.69 -7.37
CA GLU A 228 35.24 -26.14 -7.89
C GLU A 228 36.34 -26.13 -6.85
N ASN A 229 36.03 -25.76 -5.60
CA ASN A 229 37.00 -25.85 -4.52
C ASN A 229 37.47 -27.30 -4.30
N GLN A 230 36.55 -28.28 -4.34
CA GLN A 230 36.90 -29.70 -4.28
C GLN A 230 37.73 -30.16 -5.49
N GLN A 231 37.45 -29.65 -6.70
CA GLN A 231 38.25 -29.95 -7.88
C GLN A 231 39.64 -29.32 -7.81
N ILE A 232 39.77 -28.09 -7.30
CA ILE A 232 41.06 -27.44 -7.05
C ILE A 232 41.85 -28.25 -6.02
N LEU A 233 41.23 -28.64 -4.90
CA LEU A 233 41.88 -29.49 -3.88
C LEU A 233 42.29 -30.86 -4.45
N ALA A 234 41.45 -31.47 -5.28
CA ALA A 234 41.73 -32.74 -5.92
C ALA A 234 42.86 -32.63 -6.97
N GLN A 235 42.91 -31.53 -7.71
CA GLN A 235 43.92 -31.26 -8.73
C GLN A 235 45.25 -30.83 -8.12
N GLU A 236 45.23 -30.09 -7.00
CA GLU A 236 46.44 -29.69 -6.28
C GLU A 236 47.05 -30.82 -5.44
N GLY A 237 46.26 -31.84 -5.08
CA GLY A 237 46.73 -33.02 -4.34
C GLY A 237 47.26 -32.72 -2.92
N LEU A 238 47.21 -33.71 -2.03
CA LEU A 238 47.63 -33.60 -0.62
C LEU A 238 49.11 -33.22 -0.37
N LEU A 239 49.90 -32.85 -1.40
CA LEU A 239 51.35 -32.67 -1.31
C LEU A 239 51.82 -31.34 -0.71
N ARG A 240 50.93 -30.40 -0.35
CA ARG A 240 51.30 -29.09 0.23
C ARG A 240 51.08 -28.95 1.74
N GLN A 241 50.60 -29.98 2.43
CA GLN A 241 50.43 -29.97 3.89
C GLN A 241 51.70 -30.36 4.67
N LEU A 242 52.86 -30.48 4.01
CA LEU A 242 54.13 -30.78 4.66
C LEU A 242 54.95 -29.48 4.88
N PRO A 243 55.26 -29.09 6.13
CA PRO A 243 55.80 -27.76 6.47
C PRO A 243 57.22 -27.41 5.98
N VAL A 244 57.91 -28.23 5.18
CA VAL A 244 59.39 -28.15 5.11
C VAL A 244 59.97 -27.85 3.72
N ILE A 245 59.17 -27.71 2.65
CA ILE A 245 59.72 -27.36 1.31
C ILE A 245 58.93 -26.30 0.53
N SER A 246 58.13 -25.49 1.22
CA SER A 246 57.20 -24.54 0.57
C SER A 246 57.87 -23.29 -0.05
N ASN A 247 59.10 -22.93 0.35
CA ASN A 247 59.61 -21.57 0.07
C ASN A 247 60.41 -21.39 -1.22
N ILE A 248 60.73 -22.45 -1.97
CA ILE A 248 61.55 -22.37 -3.20
C ILE A 248 60.76 -22.69 -4.47
N MET A 249 59.72 -23.53 -4.37
CA MET A 249 58.83 -23.83 -5.49
C MET A 249 57.76 -22.75 -5.70
N SER A 250 57.37 -22.04 -4.62
CA SER A 250 56.36 -20.96 -4.67
C SER A 250 56.80 -19.75 -5.50
N TRP A 251 58.12 -19.54 -5.67
CA TRP A 251 58.67 -18.50 -6.56
C TRP A 251 58.67 -18.92 -8.04
N TRP A 252 58.83 -20.22 -8.33
CA TRP A 252 58.96 -20.72 -9.71
C TRP A 252 57.65 -21.20 -10.34
N SER A 253 56.58 -21.34 -9.55
CA SER A 253 55.22 -21.50 -10.06
C SER A 253 54.22 -20.80 -9.15
N PRO A 254 54.05 -19.47 -9.28
CA PRO A 254 52.98 -18.77 -8.58
C PRO A 254 51.66 -19.39 -9.05
N SER A 255 50.92 -20.01 -8.13
CA SER A 255 49.61 -20.56 -8.45
C SER A 255 48.68 -19.41 -8.87
N PRO A 256 47.72 -19.66 -9.78
CA PRO A 256 46.84 -18.61 -10.28
C PRO A 256 46.15 -17.84 -9.15
N THR A 257 45.94 -18.44 -7.98
CA THR A 257 45.38 -17.84 -6.76
C THR A 257 45.98 -16.50 -6.31
N THR A 258 47.22 -16.18 -6.66
CA THR A 258 47.87 -14.89 -6.31
C THR A 258 47.79 -13.83 -7.41
N SER A 259 47.18 -14.16 -8.55
CA SER A 259 46.88 -13.19 -9.61
C SER A 259 45.51 -12.56 -9.35
N PRO A 260 45.36 -11.23 -9.43
CA PRO A 260 44.04 -10.58 -9.39
C PRO A 260 43.10 -11.03 -10.53
N LEU A 261 43.57 -11.87 -11.47
CA LEU A 261 42.76 -12.52 -12.52
C LEU A 261 42.15 -13.88 -12.12
N ALA A 262 42.56 -14.52 -11.02
CA ALA A 262 42.08 -15.88 -10.71
C ALA A 262 40.91 -15.95 -9.72
N MET A 263 40.51 -14.82 -9.14
CA MET A 263 39.20 -14.73 -8.51
C MET A 263 38.14 -14.65 -9.61
N LYS A 264 37.68 -15.81 -10.08
CA LYS A 264 36.57 -15.93 -11.02
C LYS A 264 35.28 -15.50 -10.33
N GLY A 265 35.01 -14.19 -10.34
CA GLY A 265 33.75 -13.65 -9.88
C GLY A 265 32.59 -14.13 -10.78
N ARG A 266 31.40 -14.21 -10.21
CA ARG A 266 30.17 -14.60 -10.92
C ARG A 266 29.09 -13.59 -10.59
N SER A 267 28.28 -13.28 -11.59
CA SER A 267 27.11 -12.42 -11.45
C SER A 267 25.87 -13.23 -11.77
N PHE A 268 24.80 -13.00 -11.02
CA PHE A 268 23.51 -13.61 -11.28
C PHE A 268 22.65 -12.59 -12.02
N ASP A 269 22.24 -12.92 -13.25
CA ASP A 269 21.31 -12.09 -13.99
C ASP A 269 19.87 -12.44 -13.59
N LEU A 270 19.21 -11.46 -12.97
CA LEU A 270 17.83 -11.57 -12.49
C LEU A 270 16.82 -11.77 -13.63
N ASN A 271 17.12 -11.31 -14.84
CA ASN A 271 16.20 -11.36 -15.97
C ASN A 271 16.25 -12.73 -16.68
N SER A 272 17.44 -13.30 -16.88
CA SER A 272 17.61 -14.61 -17.50
C SER A 272 17.58 -15.78 -16.51
N GLY A 273 17.72 -15.52 -15.20
CA GLY A 273 17.82 -16.54 -14.15
C GLY A 273 19.08 -17.40 -14.28
N ARG A 274 20.09 -16.92 -15.02
CA ARG A 274 21.34 -17.63 -15.30
C ARG A 274 22.50 -16.99 -14.57
N ILE A 275 23.49 -17.83 -14.28
CA ILE A 275 24.75 -17.43 -13.66
C ILE A 275 25.72 -17.15 -14.79
N GLU A 276 26.24 -15.93 -14.84
CA GLU A 276 27.23 -15.50 -15.82
C GLU A 276 28.57 -15.19 -15.14
N SER A 277 29.66 -15.33 -15.89
CA SER A 277 30.99 -15.03 -15.39
C SER A 277 31.18 -13.51 -15.33
N THR A 278 31.77 -12.98 -14.26
CA THR A 278 32.13 -11.54 -14.21
C THR A 278 33.38 -11.21 -15.00
N GLU A 279 33.97 -12.17 -15.70
CA GLU A 279 35.17 -11.96 -16.52
C GLU A 279 34.93 -10.85 -17.55
N ASP A 280 33.79 -10.83 -18.23
CA ASP A 280 33.47 -9.81 -19.23
C ASP A 280 33.24 -8.41 -18.60
N THR A 281 32.56 -8.35 -17.45
CA THR A 281 32.36 -7.11 -16.68
C THR A 281 33.68 -6.52 -16.17
N TYR A 282 34.58 -7.39 -15.72
CA TYR A 282 35.90 -6.98 -15.22
C TYR A 282 36.79 -6.48 -16.35
N VAL A 283 36.80 -7.17 -17.49
CA VAL A 283 37.52 -6.74 -18.70
C VAL A 283 37.01 -5.39 -19.18
N TYR A 284 35.69 -5.18 -19.18
CA TYR A 284 35.09 -3.90 -19.58
C TYR A 284 35.49 -2.75 -18.63
N ARG A 285 35.40 -2.95 -17.31
CA ARG A 285 35.84 -1.94 -16.32
C ARG A 285 37.34 -1.64 -16.40
N MET A 286 38.18 -2.67 -16.56
CA MET A 286 39.62 -2.50 -16.77
C MET A 286 39.97 -1.77 -18.08
N GLN A 287 39.13 -1.85 -19.10
CA GLN A 287 39.32 -1.10 -20.35
C GLN A 287 38.94 0.37 -20.20
N ILE A 288 37.92 0.67 -19.40
CA ILE A 288 37.54 2.05 -19.04
C ILE A 288 38.67 2.72 -18.23
N ASP A 289 39.24 2.01 -17.24
CA ASP A 289 40.38 2.52 -16.46
C ASP A 289 41.67 2.68 -17.29
N LYS A 290 41.79 1.99 -18.43
CA LYS A 290 42.94 2.13 -19.35
C LYS A 290 42.78 3.26 -20.37
N GLN A 291 41.61 3.91 -20.46
CA GLN A 291 41.34 4.99 -21.40
C GLN A 291 41.43 6.41 -20.79
N SER A 292 41.91 6.56 -19.56
CA SER A 292 42.19 7.87 -18.95
C SER A 292 43.71 8.15 -18.85
N PRO A 293 44.26 9.09 -19.65
CA PRO A 293 45.61 9.59 -19.44
C PRO A 293 45.62 10.80 -18.49
N HIS A 294 46.36 10.65 -17.38
CA HIS A 294 46.96 11.68 -16.51
C HIS A 294 46.08 12.76 -15.82
N ALA A 295 45.96 12.64 -14.50
CA ALA A 295 46.55 13.61 -13.55
C ALA A 295 46.58 13.01 -12.13
N LEU A 296 47.79 12.74 -11.62
CA LEU A 296 48.06 12.53 -10.21
C LEU A 296 48.12 13.91 -9.54
N THR A 297 47.21 14.20 -8.61
CA THR A 297 47.51 15.05 -7.46
C THR A 297 46.95 14.38 -6.21
N HIS A 298 47.87 14.01 -5.34
CA HIS A 298 47.67 13.50 -4.00
C HIS A 298 46.92 14.55 -3.16
N ASN A 299 45.86 14.15 -2.47
CA ASN A 299 45.57 14.68 -1.15
C ASN A 299 44.80 13.63 -0.34
N ASP A 300 45.33 13.37 0.85
CA ASP A 300 44.90 12.34 1.79
C ASP A 300 43.53 12.63 2.40
N GLY A 301 42.84 11.53 2.70
CA GLY A 301 41.88 11.44 3.80
C GLY A 301 40.44 11.70 3.41
N GLU A 302 39.70 10.64 3.08
CA GLU A 302 38.38 10.46 3.69
C GLU A 302 37.88 9.01 3.56
N THR A 303 37.52 8.47 4.71
CA THR A 303 36.67 7.31 4.94
C THR A 303 35.40 7.44 4.10
N VAL A 304 35.12 6.50 3.18
CA VAL A 304 33.85 6.49 2.44
C VAL A 304 32.99 5.33 2.91
N THR A 305 31.93 5.74 3.59
CA THR A 305 30.72 5.07 4.03
C THR A 305 29.95 4.43 2.88
N LEU A 306 29.33 3.27 3.17
CA LEU A 306 28.30 2.68 2.32
C LEU A 306 27.16 3.68 2.10
N SER A 307 26.96 4.08 0.85
CA SER A 307 25.76 4.78 0.40
C SER A 307 24.96 3.84 -0.51
N THR A 308 23.94 3.24 0.08
CA THR A 308 22.73 2.81 -0.63
C THR A 308 22.07 4.06 -1.19
N SER A 309 21.91 4.12 -2.51
CA SER A 309 21.04 5.10 -3.15
C SER A 309 20.13 4.41 -4.16
N THR A 310 18.90 4.18 -3.70
CA THR A 310 17.72 4.57 -4.45
C THR A 310 17.94 5.91 -5.14
N ASP A 311 17.42 6.10 -6.35
CA ASP A 311 16.40 7.13 -6.55
C ASP A 311 15.80 7.11 -7.96
N LEU A 312 14.48 7.21 -7.96
CA LEU A 312 13.65 7.75 -9.04
C LEU A 312 14.03 9.22 -9.26
N ALA A 313 14.28 9.60 -10.51
CA ALA A 313 14.37 11.00 -10.91
C ALA A 313 12.97 11.58 -11.19
N THR A 314 12.68 12.71 -10.54
CA THR A 314 11.76 13.73 -11.06
C THR A 314 12.58 14.94 -11.49
N ASN A 315 12.34 15.40 -12.71
CA ASN A 315 12.97 16.56 -13.32
C ASN A 315 12.38 17.87 -12.79
N SER A 316 13.23 18.87 -12.55
CA SER A 316 12.91 20.28 -12.77
C SER A 316 14.20 21.06 -13.00
N THR A 317 14.27 21.74 -14.14
CA THR A 317 15.34 22.64 -14.57
C THR A 317 15.13 24.06 -14.03
N ASP A 318 16.25 24.67 -13.65
CA ASP A 318 16.45 26.06 -13.24
C ASP A 318 15.96 27.11 -14.24
N ASN A 319 15.68 28.30 -13.70
CA ASN A 319 16.17 29.53 -14.31
C ASN A 319 16.42 30.64 -13.26
N ILE A 320 17.58 31.27 -13.40
CA ILE A 320 18.15 32.34 -12.58
C ILE A 320 17.76 33.71 -13.15
N ALA A 321 17.40 34.68 -12.29
CA ALA A 321 17.87 36.08 -12.30
C ALA A 321 17.07 36.86 -11.24
N GLU A 322 17.66 37.29 -10.12
CA GLU A 322 18.45 38.51 -9.92
C GLU A 322 17.60 39.74 -9.49
N GLN A 323 18.08 40.38 -8.41
CA GLN A 323 17.94 41.77 -7.99
C GLN A 323 17.02 42.17 -6.82
N GLN A 324 17.67 42.94 -5.95
CA GLN A 324 17.30 43.57 -4.69
C GLN A 324 16.41 44.80 -4.92
N GLN A 325 15.52 45.09 -3.95
CA GLN A 325 15.36 46.39 -3.24
C GLN A 325 14.06 46.36 -2.42
N THR A 326 14.13 46.40 -1.09
CA THR A 326 13.97 47.61 -0.26
C THR A 326 12.55 48.19 -0.25
N GLN A 327 11.70 47.67 0.64
CA GLN A 327 10.92 48.38 1.69
C GLN A 327 9.87 47.42 2.26
#